data_AF-A0A414K534-F1
#
_entry.id   AF-A0A414K534-F1
#
_cell.length_a   1.000
_cell.length_b   1.000
_cell.length_c   1.000
_cell.angle_alpha   90.00
_cell.angle_beta   90.00
_cell.angle_gamma   90.00
#
_symmetry.space_group_name_H-M   'P 1'
#
loop_
_entity.id
_entity.type
_entity.pdbx_description
1 polymer ?
#
loop_
_entity_poly.entity_id
_entity_poly.type
_entity_poly.pdbx_seq_one_letter_code
_entity_poly.pdbx_strand_id
1 'polypeptide(L)'
;MGVNVVGDLSDLIDHTDGTAYYVPYLNVYKTENEGDMNNLVVDVDNDFHKAIPSENAKDGDLKIIFKNQNDTKDIENDLPQIDKEDVRNLTWEGKTYQITDQVVPNEKIGDYLCTLSGNITFDAETGRELTHDELNAIDIIPGELSNQKRETWIYDSVYTVIGKDKDSLAVEINYKCVYAILKD
;
A
#
# COMPACT_ATOMS: atom_id res chain seq x y z
N MET A 1 -24.13 11.72 22.83
CA MET A 1 -23.07 12.26 21.96
C MET A 1 -23.76 12.87 20.74
N GLY A 2 -23.43 14.11 20.39
CA GLY A 2 -23.94 14.72 19.15
C GLY A 2 -23.23 14.09 17.95
N VAL A 3 -23.99 13.69 16.94
CA VAL A 3 -23.42 13.29 15.65
C VAL A 3 -23.03 14.57 14.92
N ASN A 4 -21.74 14.79 14.69
CA ASN A 4 -21.29 15.83 13.77
C ASN A 4 -21.41 15.27 12.35
N VAL A 5 -22.37 15.79 11.59
CA VAL A 5 -22.48 15.51 10.16
C VAL A 5 -21.67 16.58 9.46
N VAL A 6 -20.58 16.18 8.80
CA VAL A 6 -19.79 17.06 7.92
C VAL A 6 -20.35 16.98 6.50
N GLY A 7 -20.36 18.12 5.79
CA GLY A 7 -20.88 18.21 4.42
C GLY A 7 -19.84 17.79 3.38
N ASP A 8 -18.56 18.03 3.69
CA ASP A 8 -17.42 17.69 2.85
C ASP A 8 -16.29 17.09 3.69
N LEU A 9 -15.47 16.22 3.09
CA LEU A 9 -14.28 15.65 3.76
C LEU A 9 -13.28 16.74 4.18
N SER A 10 -13.24 17.85 3.45
CA SER A 10 -12.41 19.01 3.74
C SER A 10 -12.76 19.65 5.08
N ASP A 11 -14.02 19.57 5.51
CA ASP A 11 -14.51 20.18 6.76
C ASP A 11 -13.94 19.48 8.02
N LEU A 12 -13.45 18.24 7.87
CA LEU A 12 -12.80 17.49 8.95
C LEU A 12 -11.41 18.05 9.30
N ILE A 13 -10.76 18.71 8.34
CA ILE A 13 -9.39 19.23 8.48
C ILE A 13 -9.35 20.45 9.41
N ASP A 14 -10.38 21.30 9.35
CA ASP A 14 -10.44 22.56 10.11
C ASP A 14 -10.75 22.38 11.62
N HIS A 15 -11.04 21.15 12.07
CA HIS A 15 -11.51 20.89 13.44
C HIS A 15 -10.48 20.24 14.37
N THR A 16 -9.20 20.10 13.96
CA THR A 16 -8.23 19.32 14.75
C THR A 16 -6.90 20.03 14.98
N ASP A 17 -6.86 20.87 16.02
CA ASP A 17 -5.63 21.10 16.78
C ASP A 17 -5.20 19.76 17.43
N GLY A 18 -4.43 18.97 16.69
CA GLY A 18 -3.75 17.77 17.19
C GLY A 18 -4.42 16.45 16.82
N THR A 19 -3.78 15.72 15.90
CA THR A 19 -3.93 14.29 15.60
C THR A 19 -5.36 13.82 15.30
N ALA A 20 -5.87 14.12 14.11
CA ALA A 20 -7.04 13.44 13.57
C ALA A 20 -6.63 12.09 12.96
N TYR A 21 -6.94 10.98 13.63
CA TYR A 21 -6.94 9.67 12.96
C TYR A 21 -8.32 9.47 12.33
N TYR A 22 -8.35 9.16 11.03
CA TYR A 22 -9.58 8.86 10.30
C TYR A 22 -9.71 7.35 10.12
N VAL A 23 -10.80 6.77 10.62
CA VAL A 23 -11.15 5.36 10.42
C VAL A 23 -12.36 5.29 9.49
N PRO A 24 -12.20 4.87 8.23
CA PRO A 24 -13.34 4.63 7.37
C PRO A 24 -14.08 3.36 7.81
N TYR A 25 -15.39 3.45 7.92
CA TYR A 25 -16.29 2.29 7.91
C TYR A 25 -17.03 2.33 6.59
N LEU A 26 -16.72 1.40 5.68
CA LEU A 26 -17.19 1.50 4.30
C LEU A 26 -18.49 0.71 4.08
N ASN A 27 -18.38 -0.62 4.14
CA ASN A 27 -19.46 -1.52 3.73
C ASN A 27 -19.67 -2.67 4.72
N VAL A 28 -20.86 -3.27 4.64
CA VAL A 28 -21.21 -4.49 5.39
C VAL A 28 -21.52 -5.61 4.39
N TYR A 29 -20.84 -6.74 4.57
CA TYR A 29 -20.92 -7.92 3.72
C TYR A 29 -21.53 -9.11 4.47
N LYS A 30 -21.98 -10.10 3.70
CA LYS A 30 -22.38 -11.43 4.19
C LYS A 30 -21.45 -12.47 3.59
N THR A 31 -20.95 -13.40 4.39
CA THR A 31 -20.15 -14.51 3.87
C THR A 31 -21.02 -15.55 3.16
N GLU A 32 -20.52 -16.17 2.10
CA GLU A 32 -21.29 -17.13 1.30
C GLU A 32 -21.59 -18.46 2.02
N ASN A 33 -20.87 -18.78 3.11
CA ASN A 33 -21.05 -20.03 3.83
C ASN A 33 -22.05 -19.93 5.00
N GLU A 34 -23.08 -20.77 4.85
CA GLU A 34 -24.03 -21.31 5.83
C GLU A 34 -24.90 -20.32 6.63
N GLY A 35 -26.18 -20.25 6.24
CA GLY A 35 -27.37 -20.48 7.08
C GLY A 35 -27.68 -19.56 8.27
N ASP A 36 -26.69 -18.85 8.80
CA ASP A 36 -26.76 -18.04 9.98
C ASP A 36 -26.72 -16.56 9.60
N MET A 37 -27.76 -15.83 9.99
CA MET A 37 -27.83 -14.36 9.89
C MET A 37 -26.74 -13.64 10.70
N ASN A 38 -25.84 -14.38 11.37
CA ASN A 38 -24.78 -13.93 12.26
C ASN A 38 -23.40 -13.80 11.58
N ASN A 39 -23.32 -13.93 10.25
CA ASN A 39 -22.08 -13.84 9.49
C ASN A 39 -21.95 -12.49 8.74
N LEU A 40 -22.15 -11.39 9.47
CA LEU A 40 -21.87 -10.06 8.93
C LEU A 40 -20.38 -9.75 9.08
N VAL A 41 -19.80 -9.16 8.04
CA VAL A 41 -18.43 -8.67 8.02
C VAL A 41 -18.47 -7.18 7.71
N VAL A 42 -17.73 -6.38 8.45
CA VAL A 42 -17.64 -4.93 8.25
C VAL A 42 -16.25 -4.61 7.73
N ASP A 43 -16.19 -3.83 6.66
CA ASP A 43 -14.96 -3.23 6.14
C ASP A 43 -14.66 -1.98 6.95
N VAL A 44 -13.54 -2.03 7.67
CA VAL A 44 -13.04 -0.95 8.53
C VAL A 44 -11.55 -0.78 8.26
N ASP A 45 -11.14 0.42 7.88
CA ASP A 45 -9.72 0.77 7.74
C ASP A 45 -8.90 -0.17 6.82
N ASN A 46 -9.50 -0.54 5.68
CA ASN A 46 -8.95 -1.50 4.71
C ASN A 46 -8.81 -2.95 5.22
N ASP A 47 -9.47 -3.31 6.32
CA ASP A 47 -9.52 -4.69 6.83
C ASP A 47 -10.96 -5.15 7.10
N PHE A 48 -11.18 -6.45 7.12
CA PHE A 48 -12.49 -7.09 7.25
C PHE A 48 -12.68 -7.68 8.65
N HIS A 49 -13.64 -7.15 9.40
CA HIS A 49 -13.92 -7.58 10.77
C HIS A 49 -15.27 -8.27 10.88
N LYS A 50 -15.30 -9.45 11.52
CA LYS A 50 -16.55 -10.15 11.80
C LYS A 50 -17.37 -9.37 12.85
N ALA A 51 -18.62 -9.06 12.53
CA ALA A 51 -19.56 -8.51 13.49
C ALA A 51 -20.12 -9.61 14.40
N ILE A 52 -20.24 -9.31 15.68
CA ILE A 52 -20.87 -10.17 16.68
C ILE A 52 -22.13 -9.47 17.23
N PRO A 53 -23.25 -10.20 17.44
CA PRO A 53 -24.40 -9.65 18.15
C PRO A 53 -23.99 -9.12 19.52
N SER A 54 -24.54 -7.97 19.93
CA SER A 54 -24.16 -7.31 21.18
C SER A 54 -24.42 -8.17 22.42
N GLU A 55 -25.42 -9.05 22.38
CA GLU A 55 -25.71 -10.05 23.41
C GLU A 55 -24.62 -11.10 23.60
N ASN A 56 -23.79 -11.33 22.57
CA ASN A 56 -22.68 -12.29 22.57
C ASN A 56 -21.34 -11.61 22.85
N ALA A 57 -21.28 -10.27 22.87
CA ALA A 57 -20.08 -9.52 23.16
C ALA A 57 -19.81 -9.51 24.66
N LYS A 58 -18.67 -10.05 25.08
CA LYS A 58 -18.20 -10.01 26.47
C LYS A 58 -17.37 -8.76 26.72
N ASP A 59 -17.36 -8.33 27.98
CA ASP A 59 -16.45 -7.28 28.43
C ASP A 59 -15.02 -7.84 28.40
N GLY A 60 -14.19 -7.33 27.49
CA GLY A 60 -12.86 -7.88 27.18
C GLY A 60 -12.71 -8.50 25.78
N ASP A 61 -13.81 -8.71 25.04
CA ASP A 61 -13.71 -9.04 23.61
C ASP A 61 -13.07 -7.84 22.87
N LEU A 62 -12.08 -8.12 22.02
CA LEU A 62 -11.33 -7.11 21.28
C LEU A 62 -12.24 -6.43 20.24
N LYS A 63 -12.66 -5.20 20.54
CA LYS A 63 -13.51 -4.36 19.69
C LYS A 63 -12.64 -3.50 18.78
N ILE A 64 -12.02 -4.11 17.75
CA ILE A 64 -11.20 -3.47 16.71
C ILE A 64 -10.06 -2.57 17.29
N ILE A 65 -8.83 -3.08 17.27
CA ILE A 65 -7.67 -2.30 17.69
C ILE A 65 -7.20 -1.44 16.51
N PHE A 66 -7.41 -0.13 16.61
CA PHE A 66 -6.76 0.84 15.74
C PHE A 66 -5.36 1.12 16.28
N LYS A 67 -4.32 0.83 15.49
CA LYS A 67 -2.95 1.16 15.88
C LYS A 67 -2.77 2.68 15.76
N ASN A 68 -2.20 3.29 16.81
CA ASN A 68 -1.92 4.73 16.78
C ASN A 68 -0.81 4.98 15.75
N GLN A 69 -1.04 5.85 14.76
CA GLN A 69 0.02 6.20 13.79
C GLN A 69 1.25 6.82 14.46
N ASN A 70 1.14 7.39 15.66
CA ASN A 70 2.32 7.87 16.40
C ASN A 70 3.19 6.76 17.03
N ASP A 71 2.68 5.54 17.17
CA ASP A 71 3.49 4.37 17.55
C ASP A 71 4.34 3.84 16.37
N THR A 72 4.21 4.42 15.18
CA THR A 72 5.00 4.07 13.99
C THR A 72 6.29 4.89 13.84
N LYS A 73 6.64 5.77 14.80
CA LYS A 73 7.92 6.50 14.75
C LYS A 73 9.15 5.57 14.75
N ASP A 74 9.00 4.32 15.18
CA ASP A 74 10.01 3.27 15.05
C ASP A 74 9.75 2.27 13.91
N ILE A 75 8.62 2.37 13.18
CA ILE A 75 8.18 1.40 12.15
C ILE A 75 8.34 1.97 10.73
N GLU A 76 8.25 3.29 10.51
CA GLU A 76 8.48 3.86 9.17
C GLU A 76 9.90 3.60 8.64
N ASN A 77 10.89 3.41 9.54
CA ASN A 77 12.25 3.02 9.17
C ASN A 77 12.43 1.51 8.91
N ASP A 78 11.39 0.69 9.13
CA ASP A 78 11.47 -0.77 9.09
C ASP A 78 10.52 -1.40 8.04
N LEU A 79 9.95 -0.58 7.15
CA LEU A 79 9.14 -1.05 6.02
C LEU A 79 9.90 -0.92 4.69
N PRO A 80 9.60 -1.77 3.69
CA PRO A 80 10.10 -1.57 2.34
C PRO A 80 9.71 -0.20 1.79
N GLN A 81 10.67 0.48 1.16
CA GLN A 81 10.47 1.79 0.52
C GLN A 81 11.02 1.75 -0.90
N ILE A 82 10.45 2.54 -1.81
CA ILE A 82 11.00 2.73 -3.17
C ILE A 82 12.30 3.52 -3.05
N ASP A 83 13.36 3.03 -3.71
CA ASP A 83 14.63 3.74 -3.79
C ASP A 83 14.44 5.04 -4.61
N LYS A 84 14.89 6.16 -4.06
CA LYS A 84 14.73 7.50 -4.66
C LYS A 84 15.69 7.75 -5.82
N GLU A 85 16.82 7.04 -5.86
CA GLU A 85 17.82 7.21 -6.91
C GLU A 85 17.51 6.34 -8.13
N ASP A 86 17.01 5.12 -7.91
CA ASP A 86 16.55 4.22 -8.96
C ASP A 86 15.29 3.49 -8.50
N VAL A 87 14.15 3.96 -8.99
CA VAL A 87 12.82 3.51 -8.54
C VAL A 87 12.56 2.04 -8.87
N ARG A 88 13.37 1.42 -9.73
CA ARG A 88 13.31 -0.01 -10.01
C ARG A 88 13.82 -0.85 -8.83
N ASN A 89 14.25 -0.23 -7.73
CA ASN A 89 14.70 -0.89 -6.52
C ASN A 89 13.82 -0.54 -5.31
N LEU A 90 13.83 -1.44 -4.33
CA LEU A 90 13.32 -1.18 -2.98
C LEU A 90 14.47 -1.20 -1.97
N THR A 91 14.36 -0.40 -0.92
CA THR A 91 15.21 -0.46 0.26
C THR A 91 14.43 -0.98 1.46
N TRP A 92 14.97 -1.98 2.16
CA TRP A 92 14.36 -2.53 3.39
C TRP A 92 15.43 -3.11 4.31
N GLU A 93 15.37 -2.83 5.63
CA GLU A 93 16.36 -3.30 6.62
C GLU A 93 17.83 -3.02 6.22
N GLY A 94 18.10 -1.87 5.56
CA GLY A 94 19.43 -1.51 5.08
C GLY A 94 19.94 -2.32 3.87
N LYS A 95 19.06 -3.10 3.24
CA LYS A 95 19.33 -3.87 2.02
C LYS A 95 18.61 -3.24 0.84
N THR A 96 19.14 -3.47 -0.36
CA THR A 96 18.53 -3.04 -1.63
C THR A 96 18.05 -4.26 -2.42
N TYR A 97 16.82 -4.23 -2.91
CA TYR A 97 16.20 -5.28 -3.70
C TYR A 97 15.88 -4.74 -5.09
N GLN A 98 16.36 -5.40 -6.14
CA GLN A 98 16.04 -5.06 -7.53
C GLN A 98 14.71 -5.70 -7.93
N ILE A 99 13.73 -4.89 -8.33
CA ILE A 99 12.47 -5.35 -8.89
C ILE A 99 12.74 -5.94 -10.28
N THR A 100 12.15 -7.10 -10.54
CA THR A 100 12.31 -7.88 -11.78
C THR A 100 10.99 -7.96 -12.57
N ASP A 101 11.03 -8.50 -13.77
CA ASP A 101 9.85 -8.84 -14.58
C ASP A 101 9.28 -10.24 -14.26
N GLN A 102 9.93 -10.99 -13.37
CA GLN A 102 9.52 -12.33 -13.03
C GLN A 102 8.30 -12.31 -12.10
N VAL A 103 7.17 -12.80 -12.61
CA VAL A 103 5.92 -12.92 -11.84
C VAL A 103 6.07 -13.92 -10.70
N VAL A 104 5.56 -13.57 -9.52
CA VAL A 104 5.43 -14.45 -8.37
C VAL A 104 4.13 -15.27 -8.51
N PRO A 105 4.20 -16.61 -8.48
CA PRO A 105 2.99 -17.43 -8.45
C PRO A 105 2.15 -17.11 -7.21
N ASN A 106 0.81 -17.12 -7.32
CA ASN A 106 -0.08 -16.74 -6.23
C ASN A 106 0.14 -17.58 -4.96
N GLU A 107 0.44 -18.88 -5.11
CA GLU A 107 0.76 -19.79 -4.02
C GLU A 107 2.12 -19.52 -3.32
N LYS A 108 2.89 -18.59 -3.87
CA LYS A 108 4.17 -18.12 -3.32
C LYS A 108 4.10 -16.75 -2.68
N ILE A 109 2.99 -16.03 -2.81
CA ILE A 109 2.77 -14.75 -2.13
C ILE A 109 2.53 -15.05 -0.65
N GLY A 110 3.36 -14.45 0.21
CA GLY A 110 3.33 -14.63 1.66
C GLY A 110 2.58 -13.52 2.37
N ASP A 111 3.08 -13.17 3.55
CA ASP A 111 2.48 -12.17 4.42
C ASP A 111 2.62 -10.76 3.84
N TYR A 112 1.56 -9.97 3.96
CA TYR A 112 1.57 -8.55 3.64
C TYR A 112 2.52 -7.77 4.55
N LEU A 113 3.35 -6.91 3.96
CA LEU A 113 4.29 -6.05 4.68
C LEU A 113 3.78 -4.61 4.72
N CYS A 114 3.53 -4.00 3.56
CA CYS A 114 3.09 -2.61 3.47
C CYS A 114 2.55 -2.26 2.07
N THR A 115 1.92 -1.10 1.98
CA THR A 115 1.59 -0.43 0.73
C THR A 115 2.66 0.61 0.41
N LEU A 116 3.14 0.62 -0.83
CA LEU A 116 4.03 1.64 -1.39
C LEU A 116 3.26 2.81 -2.04
N SER A 117 2.07 2.52 -2.62
CA SER A 117 1.15 3.48 -3.25
C SER A 117 1.84 4.61 -4.04
N GLY A 118 2.09 4.38 -5.34
CA GLY A 118 2.66 5.42 -6.20
C GLY A 118 2.52 5.12 -7.68
N ASN A 119 2.30 6.15 -8.49
CA ASN A 119 2.38 6.06 -9.95
C ASN A 119 3.58 6.88 -10.40
N ILE A 120 4.68 6.19 -10.70
CA ILE A 120 5.97 6.83 -10.99
C ILE A 120 6.31 6.61 -12.46
N THR A 121 6.61 7.71 -13.14
CA THR A 121 7.17 7.67 -14.50
C THR A 121 8.65 8.02 -14.44
N PHE A 122 9.49 7.14 -14.97
CA PHE A 122 10.95 7.23 -14.84
C PHE A 122 11.65 6.97 -16.18
N ASP A 123 12.90 7.36 -16.25
CA ASP A 123 13.79 7.07 -17.38
C ASP A 123 14.21 5.60 -17.33
N ALA A 124 13.85 4.80 -18.33
CA ALA A 124 14.02 3.36 -18.30
C ALA A 124 15.49 2.92 -18.33
N GLU A 125 16.40 3.77 -18.80
CA GLU A 125 17.83 3.46 -18.84
C GLU A 125 18.46 3.68 -17.46
N THR A 126 18.16 4.82 -16.83
CA THR A 126 18.78 5.22 -15.55
C THR A 126 17.99 4.79 -14.31
N GLY A 127 16.68 4.58 -14.43
CA GLY A 127 15.79 4.31 -13.30
C GLY A 127 15.33 5.55 -12.52
N ARG A 128 15.79 6.74 -12.91
CA ARG A 128 15.47 8.00 -12.22
C ARG A 128 14.05 8.45 -12.53
N GLU A 129 13.30 8.79 -11.49
CA GLU A 129 11.99 9.43 -11.62
C GLU A 129 12.07 10.75 -12.41
N LEU A 130 11.11 10.94 -13.31
CA LEU A 130 10.96 12.17 -14.08
C LEU A 130 10.12 13.18 -13.32
N THR A 131 10.61 14.42 -13.29
CA THR A 131 9.89 15.53 -12.66
C THR A 131 8.68 15.95 -13.48
N HIS A 132 7.75 16.69 -12.85
CA HIS A 132 6.58 17.23 -13.52
C HIS A 132 6.93 18.06 -14.78
N ASP A 133 7.98 18.87 -14.72
CA ASP A 133 8.42 19.69 -15.85
C ASP A 133 8.96 18.83 -17.01
N GLU A 134 9.73 17.78 -16.69
CA GLU A 134 10.24 16.83 -17.70
C GLU A 134 9.13 16.01 -18.36
N LEU A 135 8.07 15.69 -17.61
CA LEU A 135 6.89 15.01 -18.13
C LEU A 135 6.07 15.90 -19.06
N ASN A 136 6.02 17.20 -18.80
CA ASN A 136 5.30 18.17 -19.64
C ASN A 136 6.14 18.72 -20.81
N ALA A 137 7.44 18.47 -20.83
CA ALA A 137 8.31 18.93 -21.90
C ALA A 137 8.03 18.19 -23.21
N ILE A 138 7.91 18.94 -24.33
CA ILE A 138 7.61 18.41 -25.65
C ILE A 138 8.63 18.94 -26.66
N ASP A 139 9.22 18.04 -27.43
CA ASP A 139 10.00 18.37 -28.62
C ASP A 139 9.05 18.68 -29.78
N ILE A 140 9.07 19.92 -30.28
CA ILE A 140 8.31 20.31 -31.49
C ILE A 140 8.92 19.62 -32.74
N ILE A 141 10.23 19.42 -32.75
CA ILE A 141 10.97 18.66 -33.75
C ILE A 141 11.72 17.56 -33.00
N PRO A 142 11.64 16.28 -33.40
CA PRO A 142 12.23 15.18 -32.64
C PRO A 142 13.69 15.42 -32.25
N GLY A 143 13.95 15.40 -30.95
CA GLY A 143 15.25 15.69 -30.34
C GLY A 143 15.57 14.75 -29.20
N GLU A 144 16.20 15.26 -28.14
CA GLU A 144 16.66 14.47 -27.00
C GLU A 144 15.50 13.84 -26.22
N LEU A 145 14.44 14.61 -25.93
CA LEU A 145 13.27 14.13 -25.17
C LEU A 145 12.53 13.04 -25.93
N SER A 146 12.47 13.16 -27.26
CA SER A 146 11.84 12.16 -28.13
C SER A 146 12.58 10.82 -28.15
N ASN A 147 13.88 10.82 -27.82
CA ASN A 147 14.69 9.59 -27.73
C ASN A 147 14.73 9.01 -26.31
N GLN A 148 14.23 9.74 -25.30
CA GLN A 148 14.16 9.26 -23.94
C GLN A 148 13.21 8.07 -23.82
N LYS A 149 13.68 6.94 -23.29
CA LYS A 149 12.82 5.81 -22.95
C LYS A 149 12.17 6.06 -21.61
N ARG A 150 10.85 6.17 -21.60
CA ARG A 150 10.06 6.39 -20.38
C ARG A 150 9.26 5.13 -20.06
N GLU A 151 9.24 4.76 -18.79
CA GLU A 151 8.37 3.72 -18.26
C GLU A 151 7.54 4.26 -17.11
N THR A 152 6.33 3.74 -16.94
CA THR A 152 5.42 4.10 -15.86
C THR A 152 5.07 2.84 -15.08
N TRP A 153 5.36 2.84 -13.78
CA TRP A 153 5.02 1.76 -12.88
C TRP A 153 4.02 2.25 -11.83
N ILE A 154 2.94 1.49 -11.67
CA ILE A 154 1.95 1.65 -10.61
C ILE A 154 2.34 0.68 -9.49
N TYR A 155 2.89 1.23 -8.42
CA TYR A 155 3.23 0.52 -7.20
C TYR A 155 2.00 0.43 -6.31
N ASP A 156 1.72 -0.78 -5.84
CA ASP A 156 0.69 -1.02 -4.83
C ASP A 156 1.32 -1.56 -3.56
N SER A 157 1.34 -2.89 -3.38
CA SER A 157 1.66 -3.54 -2.10
C SER A 157 2.89 -4.45 -2.17
N VAL A 158 3.48 -4.72 -1.00
CA VAL A 158 4.67 -5.57 -0.83
C VAL A 158 4.36 -6.71 0.13
N TYR A 159 4.86 -7.89 -0.19
CA TYR A 159 4.65 -9.14 0.57
C TYR A 159 5.97 -9.90 0.73
N THR A 160 6.01 -10.80 1.72
CA THR A 160 7.03 -11.84 1.80
C THR A 160 6.81 -12.91 0.72
N VAL A 161 7.81 -13.77 0.48
CA VAL A 161 7.71 -14.88 -0.48
C VAL A 161 7.83 -16.20 0.24
N ILE A 162 6.85 -17.10 0.06
CA ILE A 162 6.82 -18.41 0.71
C ILE A 162 7.96 -19.31 0.21
N GLY A 163 8.77 -19.82 1.14
CA GLY A 163 9.86 -20.76 0.85
C GLY A 163 11.09 -20.09 0.23
N LYS A 164 11.16 -18.77 0.25
CA LYS A 164 12.38 -17.99 0.06
C LYS A 164 12.67 -17.29 1.39
N ASP A 165 13.94 -17.24 1.79
CA ASP A 165 14.35 -16.43 2.92
C ASP A 165 14.13 -14.93 2.61
N LYS A 166 14.51 -14.03 3.53
CA LYS A 166 14.43 -12.55 3.37
C LYS A 166 15.22 -11.98 2.16
N ASP A 167 15.65 -12.80 1.23
CA ASP A 167 16.39 -12.45 0.01
C ASP A 167 15.46 -12.13 -1.17
N SER A 168 14.14 -12.32 -0.99
CA SER A 168 13.16 -11.99 -2.01
C SER A 168 11.87 -11.44 -1.41
N LEU A 169 11.33 -10.43 -2.08
CA LEU A 169 10.03 -9.85 -1.80
C LEU A 169 9.12 -10.05 -3.03
N ALA A 170 7.82 -10.05 -2.80
CA ALA A 170 6.83 -9.90 -3.87
C ALA A 170 6.34 -8.46 -3.85
N VAL A 171 6.38 -7.79 -5.00
CA VAL A 171 6.00 -6.39 -5.17
C VAL A 171 4.92 -6.32 -6.22
N GLU A 172 3.79 -5.70 -5.91
CA GLU A 172 2.73 -5.47 -6.87
C GLU A 172 3.05 -4.23 -7.73
N ILE A 173 3.32 -4.50 -9.00
CA ILE A 173 3.57 -3.50 -10.04
C ILE A 173 2.58 -3.73 -11.17
N ASN A 174 1.85 -2.68 -11.57
CA ASN A 174 0.90 -2.73 -12.69
C ASN A 174 -0.09 -3.90 -12.56
N TYR A 175 -0.65 -4.08 -11.36
CA TYR A 175 -1.64 -5.12 -11.02
C TYR A 175 -1.10 -6.56 -11.10
N LYS A 176 0.23 -6.74 -10.94
CA LYS A 176 0.89 -8.05 -10.93
C LYS A 176 1.97 -8.10 -9.85
N CYS A 177 1.99 -9.17 -9.08
CA CYS A 177 3.09 -9.45 -8.16
C CYS A 177 4.31 -9.97 -8.90
N VAL A 178 5.43 -9.24 -8.80
CA VAL A 178 6.73 -9.62 -9.36
C VAL A 178 7.79 -9.77 -8.26
N TYR A 179 8.84 -10.53 -8.51
CA TYR A 179 9.94 -10.69 -7.57
C TYR A 179 10.78 -9.42 -7.50
N ALA A 180 11.08 -8.98 -6.28
CA ALA A 180 12.23 -8.13 -5.99
C ALA A 180 13.31 -8.96 -5.30
N ILE A 181 14.51 -8.99 -5.85
CA ILE A 181 15.60 -9.86 -5.43
C ILE A 181 16.71 -9.02 -4.81
N LEU A 182 17.25 -9.46 -3.68
CA LEU A 182 18.37 -8.79 -3.02
C LEU A 182 19.53 -8.54 -4.00
N LYS A 183 19.99 -7.28 -4.06
CA LYS A 183 21.24 -6.90 -4.74
C LYS A 183 22.42 -7.23 -3.82
N ASP A 184 23.41 -7.92 -4.38
CA ASP A 184 24.72 -8.14 -3.74
C ASP A 184 25.56 -6.86 -3.65
#